data_AF-A0A941P5Q0-F1
#
_entry.id   AF-A0A941P5Q0-F1
#
_cell.length_a   1.000
_cell.length_b   1.000
_cell.length_c   1.000
_cell.angle_alpha   90.00
_cell.angle_beta   90.00
_cell.angle_gamma   90.00
#
_symmetry.space_group_name_H-M   'P 1'
#
loop_
_entity.id
_entity.type
_entity.pdbx_description
1 polymer ?
#
loop_
_entity_poly.entity_id
_entity_poly.type
_entity_poly.pdbx_seq_one_letter_code
_entity_poly.pdbx_strand_id
1 'polypeptide(L)'
;QLKVFNTRLYRERLAELQQLLVDAQARGWAYLGGERFGPLDPYALTLARWGTIAGIAPDEHPVLWAFVERLAAEPAVARAIEQERLQLNLYSPR
;
A
#
# COMPACT_ATOMS: atom_id res chain seq x y z
N GLN A 1 -16.19 -2.30 20.07
CA GLN A 1 -15.04 -1.50 20.57
C GLN A 1 -13.72 -1.93 19.93
N LEU A 2 -13.35 -3.23 19.98
CA LEU A 2 -12.10 -3.74 19.39
C LEU A 2 -11.92 -3.44 17.88
N LYS A 3 -12.96 -3.62 17.06
CA LYS A 3 -12.88 -3.33 15.61
C LYS A 3 -12.46 -1.89 15.32
N VAL A 4 -13.11 -0.91 15.96
CA VAL A 4 -12.82 0.51 15.79
C VAL A 4 -11.39 0.84 16.23
N PHE A 5 -10.97 0.30 17.38
CA PHE A 5 -9.60 0.44 17.87
C PHE A 5 -8.57 -0.12 16.87
N ASN A 6 -8.78 -1.35 16.39
CA ASN A 6 -7.86 -2.00 15.44
C ASN A 6 -7.82 -1.27 14.09
N THR A 7 -8.96 -0.79 13.57
CA THR A 7 -8.99 0.00 12.33
C THR A 7 -8.20 1.30 12.51
N ARG A 8 -8.33 1.98 13.66
CA ARG A 8 -7.53 3.17 13.96
C ARG A 8 -6.04 2.84 14.03
N LEU A 9 -5.67 1.80 14.78
CA LEU A 9 -4.28 1.37 14.90
C LEU A 9 -3.69 1.02 13.52
N TYR A 10 -4.48 0.37 12.68
CA TYR A 10 -4.04 0.02 11.33
C TYR A 10 -3.84 1.25 10.44
N ARG A 11 -4.73 2.25 10.54
CA ARG A 11 -4.55 3.56 9.89
C ARG A 11 -3.24 4.23 10.31
N GLU A 12 -2.91 4.20 11.59
CA GLU A 12 -1.65 4.74 12.11
C GLU A 12 -0.44 3.97 11.54
N ARG A 13 -0.50 2.63 11.44
CA ARG A 13 0.55 1.82 10.81
C ARG A 13 0.71 2.10 9.31
N LEU A 14 -0.37 2.35 8.58
CA LEU A 14 -0.29 2.73 7.16
C LEU A 14 0.31 4.13 6.97
N ALA A 15 0.05 5.06 7.89
CA ALA A 15 0.72 6.35 7.91
C ALA A 15 2.23 6.22 8.17
N GLU A 16 2.65 5.35 9.10
CA GLU A 16 4.07 5.04 9.34
C GLU A 16 4.73 4.43 8.08
N LEU A 17 4.05 3.50 7.40
CA LEU A 17 4.53 2.92 6.14
C LEU A 17 4.65 3.98 5.03
N GLN A 18 3.70 4.91 4.93
CA GLN A 18 3.81 6.04 4.01
C GLN A 18 5.04 6.90 4.33
N GLN A 19 5.34 7.17 5.59
CA GLN A 19 6.52 7.96 5.97
C GLN A 19 7.82 7.27 5.54
N LEU A 20 7.92 5.94 5.70
CA LEU A 20 9.08 5.19 5.21
C LEU A 20 9.29 5.36 3.71
N LEU A 21 8.19 5.40 2.94
CA LEU A 21 8.23 5.63 1.50
C LEU A 21 8.62 7.06 1.15
N VAL A 22 8.10 8.06 1.86
CA VAL A 22 8.52 9.46 1.71
C VAL A 22 10.02 9.60 1.94
N ASP A 23 10.54 8.97 2.99
CA ASP A 23 11.97 9.00 3.29
C ASP A 23 12.80 8.24 2.23
N ALA A 24 12.29 7.14 1.68
CA ALA A 24 12.94 6.42 0.57
C ALA A 24 13.02 7.29 -0.68
N GLN A 25 11.93 7.96 -1.05
CA GLN A 25 11.89 8.90 -2.18
C GLN A 25 12.85 10.07 -1.99
N ALA A 26 12.93 10.62 -0.76
CA ALA A 26 13.89 11.68 -0.43
C ALA A 26 15.36 11.24 -0.59
N ARG A 27 15.65 9.94 -0.47
CA ARG A 27 16.97 9.34 -0.76
C ARG A 27 17.19 9.05 -2.24
N GLY A 28 16.19 9.30 -3.10
CA GLY A 28 16.23 8.98 -4.53
C GLY A 28 15.94 7.51 -4.84
N TRP A 29 15.42 6.74 -3.86
CA TRP A 29 15.10 5.33 -4.06
C TRP A 29 13.76 5.17 -4.76
N ALA A 30 13.73 4.29 -5.77
CA ALA A 30 12.50 3.95 -6.48
C ALA A 30 11.59 3.00 -5.67
N TYR A 31 12.14 2.24 -4.73
CA TYR A 31 11.46 1.21 -3.94
C TYR A 31 11.71 1.39 -2.44
N LEU A 32 10.92 0.72 -1.59
CA LEU A 32 11.03 0.87 -0.13
C LEU A 32 12.41 0.44 0.40
N GLY A 33 13.00 -0.58 -0.22
CA GLY A 33 14.29 -1.13 0.18
C GLY A 33 15.50 -0.58 -0.59
N GLY A 34 15.32 0.36 -1.53
CA GLY A 34 16.41 0.87 -2.35
C GLY A 34 16.05 1.15 -3.81
N GLU A 35 17.06 1.12 -4.68
CA GLU A 35 16.93 1.38 -6.12
C GLU A 35 16.25 0.24 -6.89
N ARG A 36 16.12 -0.95 -6.29
CA ARG A 36 15.58 -2.14 -6.94
C ARG A 36 14.36 -2.68 -6.21
N PHE A 37 13.45 -3.28 -6.99
CA PHE A 37 12.30 -4.00 -6.47
C PHE A 37 12.75 -5.09 -5.51
N GLY A 38 12.08 -5.19 -4.37
CA GLY A 38 12.38 -6.12 -3.31
C GLY A 38 11.13 -6.52 -2.52
N PRO A 39 11.27 -7.42 -1.54
CA PRO A 39 10.12 -8.02 -0.85
C PRO A 39 9.25 -7.02 -0.09
N LEU A 40 9.79 -5.88 0.35
CA LEU A 40 9.02 -4.85 1.05
C LEU A 40 7.92 -4.24 0.17
N ASP A 41 8.14 -4.20 -1.14
CA ASP A 41 7.24 -3.55 -2.10
C ASP A 41 5.89 -4.30 -2.24
N PRO A 42 5.84 -5.61 -2.54
CA PRO A 42 4.58 -6.35 -2.59
C PRO A 42 3.90 -6.46 -1.21
N TYR A 43 4.65 -6.47 -0.10
CA TYR A 43 4.04 -6.41 1.23
C TYR A 43 3.37 -5.06 1.48
N ALA A 44 3.99 -3.95 1.09
CA ALA A 44 3.38 -2.63 1.19
C ALA A 44 2.10 -2.54 0.36
N LEU A 45 2.11 -3.08 -0.87
CA LEU A 45 0.90 -3.21 -1.70
C LEU A 45 -0.20 -3.99 -0.98
N THR A 46 0.13 -5.14 -0.40
CA THR A 46 -0.84 -6.00 0.28
C THR A 46 -1.45 -5.29 1.49
N LEU A 47 -0.64 -4.60 2.30
CA LEU A 47 -1.10 -3.87 3.47
C LEU A 47 -1.98 -2.69 3.08
N ALA A 48 -1.58 -1.89 2.09
CA ALA A 48 -2.40 -0.78 1.60
C ALA A 48 -3.77 -1.27 1.09
N ARG A 49 -3.79 -2.38 0.33
CA ARG A 49 -5.03 -3.02 -0.12
C ARG A 49 -5.94 -3.45 1.05
N TRP A 50 -5.38 -4.09 2.07
CA TRP A 50 -6.16 -4.47 3.27
C TRP A 50 -6.70 -3.23 4.02
N GLY A 51 -6.03 -2.09 3.92
CA GLY A 51 -6.54 -0.80 4.42
C GLY A 51 -7.88 -0.44 3.78
N THR A 52 -7.98 -0.59 2.46
CA THR A 52 -9.22 -0.32 1.73
C THR A 52 -10.37 -1.24 2.18
N ILE A 53 -10.09 -2.53 2.45
CA ILE A 53 -11.06 -3.48 3.00
C ILE A 53 -11.50 -3.07 4.41
N ALA A 54 -10.61 -2.48 5.20
CA ALA A 54 -10.89 -1.97 6.54
C ALA A 54 -11.65 -0.63 6.54
N GLY A 55 -11.94 -0.04 5.37
CA GLY A 55 -12.61 1.25 5.23
C GLY A 55 -11.67 2.45 5.40
N ILE A 56 -10.38 2.27 5.19
CA ILE A 56 -9.38 3.35 5.11
C ILE A 56 -9.31 3.76 3.65
N ALA A 57 -9.62 5.01 3.34
CA ALA A 57 -9.66 5.47 1.96
C ALA A 57 -8.24 5.65 1.41
N PRO A 58 -7.99 5.33 0.12
CA PRO A 58 -6.65 5.48 -0.48
C PRO A 58 -6.06 6.88 -0.38
N ASP A 59 -6.90 7.92 -0.45
CA ASP A 59 -6.53 9.33 -0.39
C ASP A 59 -6.07 9.78 1.00
N GLU A 60 -6.31 9.00 2.05
CA GLU A 60 -5.74 9.24 3.38
C GLU A 60 -4.22 8.95 3.43
N HIS A 61 -3.71 8.14 2.50
CA HIS A 61 -2.30 7.80 2.36
C HIS A 61 -1.86 7.92 0.89
N PRO A 62 -1.86 9.13 0.31
CA PRO A 62 -1.73 9.34 -1.13
C PRO A 62 -0.36 8.93 -1.69
N VAL A 63 0.73 9.10 -0.93
CA VAL A 63 2.08 8.70 -1.38
C VAL A 63 2.20 7.18 -1.39
N LEU A 64 1.66 6.51 -0.37
CA LEU A 64 1.60 5.06 -0.33
C LEU A 64 0.72 4.53 -1.48
N TRP A 65 -0.43 5.14 -1.73
CA TRP A 65 -1.32 4.70 -2.80
C TRP A 65 -0.73 4.89 -4.20
N ALA A 66 -0.09 6.03 -4.48
CA ALA A 66 0.61 6.26 -5.74
C ALA A 66 1.71 5.21 -5.99
N PHE A 67 2.38 4.78 -4.92
CA PHE A 67 3.35 3.69 -4.98
C PHE A 67 2.71 2.34 -5.27
N VAL A 68 1.55 2.03 -4.69
CA VAL A 68 0.76 0.83 -5.03
C VAL A 68 0.39 0.81 -6.51
N GLU A 69 -0.09 1.93 -7.05
CA GLU A 69 -0.45 2.04 -8.47
C GLU A 69 0.76 1.83 -9.39
N ARG A 70 1.91 2.40 -9.02
CA ARG A 70 3.16 2.16 -9.74
C ARG A 70 3.59 0.69 -9.68
N LEU A 71 3.56 0.07 -8.50
CA LEU A 71 3.91 -1.34 -8.34
C LEU A 71 2.98 -2.27 -9.11
N ALA A 72 1.68 -1.96 -9.18
CA ALA A 72 0.72 -2.73 -9.94
C ALA A 72 1.02 -2.74 -11.45
N ALA A 73 1.77 -1.76 -11.95
CA ALA A 73 2.22 -1.71 -13.34
C ALA A 73 3.51 -2.51 -13.60
N GLU A 74 4.21 -2.99 -12.57
CA GLU A 74 5.39 -3.85 -12.74
C GLU A 74 4.98 -5.19 -13.36
N PRO A 75 5.64 -5.71 -14.42
CA PRO A 75 5.17 -6.88 -15.16
C PRO A 75 4.90 -8.12 -14.31
N ALA A 76 5.78 -8.38 -13.33
CA ALA A 76 5.63 -9.53 -12.43
C ALA A 76 4.44 -9.37 -11.46
N VAL A 77 4.20 -8.14 -10.98
CA VAL A 77 3.09 -7.81 -10.07
C VAL A 77 1.77 -7.81 -10.83
N ALA A 78 1.72 -7.21 -12.01
CA ALA A 78 0.56 -7.22 -12.89
C ALA A 78 0.09 -8.65 -13.21
N ARG A 79 1.03 -9.55 -13.52
CA ARG A 79 0.73 -10.97 -13.75
C ARG A 79 0.14 -11.64 -12.51
N ALA A 80 0.68 -11.37 -11.32
CA ALA A 80 0.13 -11.92 -10.08
C ALA A 80 -1.29 -11.38 -9.79
N ILE A 81 -1.50 -10.07 -9.98
CA ILE A 81 -2.82 -9.43 -9.87
C ILE A 81 -3.84 -10.10 -10.80
N GLU A 82 -3.47 -10.37 -12.05
CA GLU A 82 -4.31 -11.06 -13.01
C GLU A 82 -4.62 -12.50 -12.59
N GLN A 83 -3.58 -13.27 -12.25
CA GLN A 83 -3.71 -14.68 -11.85
C GLN A 83 -4.59 -14.86 -10.61
N GLU A 84 -4.46 -13.97 -9.63
CA GLU A 84 -5.22 -14.01 -8.38
C GLU A 84 -6.55 -13.25 -8.46
N ARG A 85 -6.85 -12.60 -9.61
CA ARG A 85 -8.01 -11.71 -9.80
C ARG A 85 -8.11 -10.64 -8.71
N LEU A 86 -6.96 -10.07 -8.37
CA LEU A 86 -6.82 -9.16 -7.25
C LEU A 86 -7.45 -7.80 -7.57
N GLN A 87 -8.55 -7.46 -6.90
CA GLN A 87 -9.06 -6.09 -6.90
C GLN A 87 -8.20 -5.23 -5.98
N LEU A 88 -7.47 -4.24 -6.52
CA LEU A 88 -6.53 -3.42 -5.74
C LEU A 88 -7.24 -2.51 -4.72
N ASN A 89 -8.30 -1.83 -5.12
CA ASN A 89 -9.07 -0.95 -4.26
C ASN A 89 -10.45 -1.56 -3.97
N LEU A 90 -10.72 -1.80 -2.70
CA LEU A 90 -11.99 -2.33 -2.18
C LEU A 90 -12.69 -1.33 -1.25
N TYR A 91 -12.21 -0.09 -1.22
CA TYR A 91 -12.82 0.95 -0.40
C TYR A 91 -14.24 1.23 -0.90
N SER A 92 -15.18 1.18 0.02
CA SER A 92 -16.55 1.60 -0.19
C SER A 92 -16.86 2.65 0.86
N PRO A 93 -17.16 3.90 0.48
CA PRO A 93 -17.72 4.86 1.41
C PRO A 93 -19.06 4.28 1.90
N ARG A 94 -19.16 4.03 3.21
CA ARG A 94 -20.38 3.51 3.86
C ARG A 94 -21.03 4.60 4.68
#